data_AF-A0A7Y0ASM4-F1
#
_entry.id   AF-A0A7Y0ASM4-F1
#
_cell.length_a   1.000
_cell.length_b   1.000
_cell.length_c   1.000
_cell.angle_alpha   90.00
_cell.angle_beta   90.00
_cell.angle_gamma   90.00
#
_symmetry.space_group_name_H-M   'P 1'
#
loop_
_entity.id
_entity.type
_entity.pdbx_description
1 polymer ?
#
loop_
_entity_poly.entity_id
_entity_poly.type
_entity_poly.pdbx_seq_one_letter_code
_entity_poly.pdbx_strand_id
1 'polypeptide(L)'
;MFFKKTVFVVGAGASKELGLPIGNELKDQIARKLHITFPDGFNLGTGDRDIYNAVKLYLRSKGQSDGNPYWSAGRSIASAMPQAISIDNFMHTHYDDDKIVLMGKLAIAASILEAERRSLIFADERQGNRHDFNTASGVWHNIFCKMLTEGIQRSTLPSLFENVSFISFNYDRCIEQYLAIWLENYMRLPANEAQSIVNELTIVHPYGQIGKLGWQTMGMVSVGYGENVQPTSLFEVASNIRTFTEQVEDETVPELMRRLITDAEQVIYLGFSFGAMNMELMKISEMGPPKKLYGTAHGISRANLEVITQHLARDMKVGKTPLLHSHFFEASTCGTMLNDYFRVLTD
;
A
#
# COMPACT_ATOMS: atom_id res chain seq x y z
N MET A 1 -18.51 11.13 -11.25
CA MET A 1 -18.81 9.82 -10.62
C MET A 1 -18.34 8.69 -11.54
N PHE A 2 -18.02 7.50 -11.03
CA PHE A 2 -17.74 6.31 -11.85
C PHE A 2 -19.03 5.54 -12.17
N PHE A 3 -19.37 5.37 -13.45
CA PHE A 3 -20.56 4.62 -13.87
C PHE A 3 -20.31 3.13 -14.13
N LYS A 4 -19.05 2.76 -14.37
CA LYS A 4 -18.63 1.36 -14.61
C LYS A 4 -17.93 0.80 -13.39
N LYS A 5 -18.06 -0.50 -13.17
CA LYS A 5 -17.32 -1.19 -12.10
C LYS A 5 -15.82 -1.07 -12.34
N THR A 6 -15.15 -0.34 -11.46
CA THR A 6 -13.75 0.06 -11.60
C THR A 6 -12.94 -0.44 -10.40
N VAL A 7 -11.84 -1.13 -10.70
CA VAL A 7 -10.84 -1.55 -9.71
C VAL A 7 -9.57 -0.77 -9.94
N PHE A 8 -9.08 -0.12 -8.88
CA PHE A 8 -7.76 0.50 -8.86
C PHE A 8 -6.74 -0.47 -8.27
N VAL A 9 -5.69 -0.79 -9.02
CA VAL A 9 -4.53 -1.54 -8.53
C VAL A 9 -3.41 -0.55 -8.24
N VAL A 10 -3.09 -0.36 -6.97
CA VAL A 10 -2.20 0.70 -6.49
C VAL A 10 -0.88 0.10 -6.02
N GLY A 11 0.22 0.63 -6.52
CA GLY A 11 1.58 0.29 -6.08
C GLY A 11 2.32 1.48 -5.49
N ALA A 12 3.55 1.23 -5.03
CA ALA A 12 4.29 2.19 -4.21
C ALA A 12 4.52 3.52 -4.93
N GLY A 13 4.63 3.52 -6.26
CA GLY A 13 4.77 4.73 -7.07
C GLY A 13 3.63 5.74 -6.87
N ALA A 14 2.44 5.30 -6.48
CA ALA A 14 1.30 6.17 -6.24
C ALA A 14 1.44 6.97 -4.93
N SER A 15 2.12 6.41 -3.93
CA SER A 15 2.39 7.10 -2.66
C SER A 15 3.53 8.12 -2.78
N LYS A 16 4.32 8.07 -3.86
CA LYS A 16 5.41 9.03 -4.11
C LYS A 16 4.94 10.47 -4.22
N GLU A 17 3.75 10.69 -4.79
CA GLU A 17 3.14 12.02 -4.90
C GLU A 17 2.81 12.64 -3.54
N LEU A 18 2.69 11.82 -2.49
CA LEU A 18 2.54 12.27 -1.10
C LEU A 18 3.87 12.35 -0.34
N GLY A 19 5.00 12.06 -1.00
CA GLY A 19 6.34 12.11 -0.42
C GLY A 19 6.82 10.81 0.22
N LEU A 20 6.08 9.70 0.08
CA LEU A 20 6.51 8.41 0.63
C LEU A 20 7.69 7.81 -0.18
N PRO A 21 8.58 7.04 0.47
CA PRO A 21 9.72 6.43 -0.18
C PRO A 21 9.29 5.27 -1.08
N ILE A 22 9.94 5.13 -2.23
CA ILE A 22 9.65 4.04 -3.19
C ILE A 22 10.92 3.30 -3.60
N GLY A 23 10.78 2.01 -3.95
CA GLY A 23 11.85 1.20 -4.52
C GLY A 23 13.15 1.27 -3.69
N ASN A 24 14.21 1.80 -4.29
CA ASN A 24 15.52 1.94 -3.62
C ASN A 24 15.47 2.83 -2.38
N GLU A 25 14.65 3.89 -2.35
CA GLU A 25 14.58 4.78 -1.18
C GLU A 25 14.07 4.03 0.07
N LEU A 26 13.07 3.16 -0.11
CA LEU A 26 12.54 2.33 0.98
C LEU A 26 13.55 1.26 1.38
N LYS A 27 14.19 0.59 0.40
CA LYS A 27 15.25 -0.39 0.67
C LYS A 27 16.42 0.21 1.46
N ASP A 28 16.84 1.43 1.12
CA ASP A 28 17.90 2.15 1.81
C ASP A 28 17.50 2.53 3.24
N GLN A 29 16.24 2.94 3.46
CA GLN A 29 15.70 3.19 4.80
C GLN A 29 15.70 1.92 5.65
N ILE A 30 15.17 0.82 5.11
CA ILE A 30 15.15 -0.49 5.76
C ILE A 30 16.57 -0.95 6.11
N ALA A 31 17.50 -0.84 5.17
CA ALA A 31 18.89 -1.23 5.39
C ALA A 31 19.53 -0.45 6.55
N ARG A 32 19.35 0.89 6.57
CA ARG A 32 19.87 1.73 7.67
C ARG A 32 19.24 1.36 9.02
N LYS A 33 17.93 1.13 9.06
CA LYS A 33 17.22 0.77 10.29
C LYS A 33 17.65 -0.59 10.83
N LEU A 34 17.89 -1.56 9.95
CA LEU A 34 18.26 -2.93 10.31
C LEU A 34 19.76 -3.16 10.51
N HIS A 35 20.61 -2.20 10.13
CA HIS A 35 22.04 -2.24 10.41
C HIS A 35 22.32 -1.95 11.90
N ILE A 36 21.88 -2.87 12.76
CA ILE A 36 22.01 -2.80 14.22
C ILE A 36 23.40 -3.29 14.62
N THR A 37 24.21 -2.42 15.21
CA THR A 37 25.58 -2.73 15.66
C THR A 37 25.83 -2.27 17.08
N PHE A 38 26.80 -2.91 17.74
CA PHE A 38 27.22 -2.61 19.10
C PHE A 38 28.75 -2.45 19.12
N PRO A 39 29.28 -1.24 18.83
CA PRO A 39 30.72 -1.02 18.68
C PRO A 39 31.56 -1.41 19.90
N ASP A 40 30.98 -1.26 21.10
CA ASP A 40 31.59 -1.64 22.39
C ASP A 40 30.99 -2.93 22.97
N GLY A 41 30.15 -3.63 22.21
CA GLY A 41 29.45 -4.84 22.63
C GLY A 41 28.21 -4.63 23.50
N PHE A 42 27.93 -3.41 23.98
CA PHE A 42 26.85 -3.15 24.93
C PHE A 42 25.88 -2.06 24.47
N ASN A 43 26.40 -0.98 23.90
CA ASN A 43 25.64 0.18 23.51
C ASN A 43 25.29 0.11 22.02
N LEU A 44 24.04 0.44 21.70
CA LEU A 44 23.56 0.54 20.32
C LEU A 44 24.33 1.65 19.60
N GLY A 45 25.15 1.30 18.62
CA GLY A 45 25.94 2.25 17.83
C GLY A 45 25.22 2.70 16.57
N THR A 46 24.68 1.77 15.79
CA THR A 46 23.89 2.04 14.58
C THR A 46 22.59 1.23 14.59
N GLY A 47 21.65 1.58 13.71
CA GLY A 47 20.35 0.94 13.57
C GLY A 47 19.23 1.72 14.25
N ASP A 48 18.02 1.20 14.15
CA ASP A 48 16.82 1.84 14.67
C ASP A 48 16.58 1.45 16.14
N ARG A 49 16.45 2.46 17.01
CA ARG A 49 16.29 2.27 18.44
C ARG A 49 14.95 1.64 18.80
N ASP A 50 13.89 1.94 18.05
CA ASP A 50 12.56 1.42 18.32
C ASP A 50 12.46 -0.04 17.89
N ILE A 51 13.07 -0.41 16.76
CA ILE A 51 13.24 -1.82 16.37
C ILE A 51 14.07 -2.58 17.41
N TYR A 52 15.19 -2.01 17.88
CA TYR A 52 16.00 -2.63 18.93
C TYR A 52 15.18 -2.88 20.20
N ASN A 53 14.48 -1.85 20.69
CA ASN A 53 13.65 -1.96 21.90
C ASN A 53 12.51 -2.96 21.71
N ALA A 54 11.88 -2.98 20.53
CA ALA A 54 10.88 -3.96 20.18
C ALA A 54 11.48 -5.37 20.33
N VAL A 55 12.52 -5.73 19.58
CA VAL A 55 13.12 -7.07 19.68
C VAL A 55 13.45 -7.47 21.12
N LYS A 56 13.97 -6.56 21.95
CA LYS A 56 14.20 -6.83 23.38
C LYS A 56 12.91 -7.16 24.16
N LEU A 57 11.80 -6.48 23.88
CA LEU A 57 10.51 -6.75 24.51
C LEU A 57 9.92 -8.09 24.05
N TYR A 58 10.02 -8.41 22.76
CA TYR A 58 9.58 -9.71 22.23
C TYR A 58 10.37 -10.88 22.81
N LEU A 59 11.70 -10.75 22.92
CA LEU A 59 12.52 -11.77 23.55
C LEU A 59 12.10 -11.99 25.01
N ARG A 60 11.88 -10.90 25.76
CA ARG A 60 11.40 -10.98 27.15
C ARG A 60 10.05 -11.70 27.26
N SER A 61 9.10 -11.45 26.36
CA SER A 61 7.80 -12.14 26.37
C SER A 61 7.91 -13.64 26.07
N LYS A 62 8.99 -14.07 25.40
CA LYS A 62 9.33 -15.48 25.15
C LYS A 62 10.24 -16.09 26.22
N GLY A 63 10.57 -15.37 27.29
CA GLY A 63 11.54 -15.83 28.30
C GLY A 63 12.98 -15.93 27.76
N GLN A 64 13.27 -15.26 26.65
CA GLN A 64 14.58 -15.22 26.00
C GLN A 64 15.27 -13.88 26.24
N SER A 65 16.59 -13.85 26.10
CA SER A 65 17.40 -12.64 26.30
C SER A 65 18.40 -12.35 25.19
N ASP A 66 18.76 -13.37 24.41
CA ASP A 66 19.73 -13.26 23.32
C ASP A 66 19.11 -12.68 22.05
N GLY A 67 19.51 -11.45 21.72
CA GLY A 67 19.10 -10.77 20.51
C GLY A 67 20.05 -10.96 19.33
N ASN A 68 21.21 -11.59 19.52
CA ASN A 68 22.23 -11.71 18.48
C ASN A 68 21.71 -12.35 17.18
N PRO A 69 20.86 -13.40 17.22
CA PRO A 69 20.27 -13.94 16.00
C PRO A 69 19.44 -12.92 15.21
N TYR A 70 18.68 -12.05 15.89
CA TYR A 70 17.86 -11.01 15.27
C TYR A 70 18.72 -9.87 14.71
N TRP A 71 19.78 -9.47 15.43
CA TRP A 71 20.72 -8.47 14.93
C TRP A 71 21.49 -8.98 13.72
N SER A 72 21.85 -10.27 13.71
CA SER A 72 22.49 -10.91 12.57
C SER A 72 21.55 -10.94 11.37
N ALA A 73 20.29 -11.38 11.55
CA ALA A 73 19.28 -11.36 10.49
C ALA A 73 19.05 -9.94 9.94
N GLY A 74 18.94 -8.94 10.81
CA GLY A 74 18.83 -7.53 10.41
C GLY A 74 20.00 -7.06 9.56
N ARG A 75 21.25 -7.38 9.95
CA ARG A 75 22.43 -7.04 9.16
C ARG A 75 22.48 -7.80 7.82
N SER A 76 22.03 -9.05 7.78
CA SER A 76 21.89 -9.81 6.52
C SER A 76 20.92 -9.11 5.57
N ILE A 77 19.74 -8.72 6.04
CA ILE A 77 18.77 -7.93 5.25
C ILE A 77 19.44 -6.64 4.77
N ALA A 78 20.04 -5.87 5.68
CA ALA A 78 20.67 -4.59 5.36
C ALA A 78 21.75 -4.72 4.26
N SER A 79 22.58 -5.76 4.34
CA SER A 79 23.61 -6.05 3.33
C SER A 79 23.04 -6.46 1.97
N ALA A 80 21.85 -7.07 1.95
CA ALA A 80 21.23 -7.56 0.73
C ALA A 80 20.33 -6.54 0.02
N MET A 81 19.83 -5.51 0.72
CA MET A 81 18.92 -4.50 0.14
C MET A 81 19.43 -3.84 -1.15
N PRO A 82 20.73 -3.51 -1.32
CA PRO A 82 21.23 -2.98 -2.58
C PRO A 82 21.01 -3.92 -3.77
N GLN A 83 21.12 -5.24 -3.59
CA GLN A 83 20.94 -6.24 -4.65
C GLN A 83 19.53 -6.84 -4.75
N ALA A 84 18.68 -6.63 -3.75
CA ALA A 84 17.32 -7.17 -3.73
C ALA A 84 16.40 -6.44 -4.72
N ILE A 85 15.48 -7.18 -5.36
CA ILE A 85 14.42 -6.60 -6.20
C ILE A 85 13.51 -5.70 -5.35
N SER A 86 13.01 -6.23 -4.23
CA SER A 86 12.28 -5.52 -3.18
C SER A 86 12.49 -6.22 -1.84
N ILE A 87 12.04 -5.59 -0.75
CA ILE A 87 12.01 -6.25 0.56
C ILE A 87 11.10 -7.49 0.56
N ASP A 88 9.98 -7.43 -0.15
CA ASP A 88 9.01 -8.54 -0.22
C ASP A 88 9.60 -9.76 -0.92
N ASN A 89 10.31 -9.53 -2.03
CA ASN A 89 11.02 -10.59 -2.74
C ASN A 89 12.11 -11.22 -1.85
N PHE A 90 12.82 -10.39 -1.08
CA PHE A 90 13.84 -10.89 -0.15
C PHE A 90 13.25 -11.73 0.98
N MET A 91 12.17 -11.25 1.61
CA MET A 91 11.48 -11.99 2.68
C MET A 91 10.86 -13.29 2.15
N HIS A 92 10.29 -13.29 0.95
CA HIS A 92 9.79 -14.51 0.31
C HIS A 92 10.90 -15.53 0.04
N THR A 93 12.08 -15.07 -0.41
CA THR A 93 13.23 -15.95 -0.66
C THR A 93 13.71 -16.64 0.62
N HIS A 94 13.54 -16.01 1.79
CA HIS A 94 14.00 -16.49 3.09
C HIS A 94 12.83 -16.72 4.05
N TYR A 95 11.68 -17.18 3.53
CA TYR A 95 10.45 -17.27 4.32
C TYR A 95 10.56 -18.25 5.50
N ASP A 96 11.48 -19.20 5.40
CA ASP A 96 11.79 -20.24 6.38
C ASP A 96 12.70 -19.73 7.53
N ASP A 97 13.24 -18.52 7.43
CA ASP A 97 13.93 -17.84 8.53
C ASP A 97 13.02 -16.83 9.23
N ASP A 98 12.36 -17.29 10.31
CA ASP A 98 11.48 -16.48 11.16
C ASP A 98 12.11 -15.14 11.61
N LYS A 99 13.45 -15.09 11.77
CA LYS A 99 14.15 -13.87 12.21
C LYS A 99 14.25 -12.88 11.07
N ILE A 100 14.55 -13.34 9.85
CA ILE A 100 14.54 -12.48 8.66
C ILE A 100 13.13 -11.93 8.43
N VAL A 101 12.11 -12.79 8.49
CA VAL A 101 10.72 -12.37 8.31
C VAL A 101 10.31 -11.34 9.37
N LEU A 102 10.56 -11.62 10.65
CA LEU A 102 10.21 -10.68 11.72
C LEU A 102 10.95 -9.35 11.60
N MET A 103 12.27 -9.37 11.38
CA MET A 103 13.05 -8.14 11.24
C MET A 103 12.64 -7.33 10.01
N GLY A 104 12.32 -8.00 8.90
CA GLY A 104 11.79 -7.36 7.69
C GLY A 104 10.46 -6.65 7.95
N LYS A 105 9.50 -7.33 8.58
CA LYS A 105 8.21 -6.75 8.96
C LYS A 105 8.35 -5.56 9.90
N LEU A 106 9.21 -5.65 10.92
CA LEU A 106 9.50 -4.54 11.84
C LEU A 106 10.08 -3.33 11.11
N ALA A 107 10.98 -3.55 10.15
CA ALA A 107 11.59 -2.47 9.38
C ALA A 107 10.61 -1.80 8.42
N ILE A 108 9.74 -2.57 7.76
CA ILE A 108 8.66 -2.01 6.93
C ILE A 108 7.74 -1.17 7.81
N ALA A 109 7.25 -1.73 8.92
CA ALA A 109 6.39 -1.02 9.86
C ALA A 109 6.98 0.32 10.33
N ALA A 110 8.23 0.30 10.81
CA ALA A 110 8.92 1.49 11.29
C ALA A 110 9.17 2.51 10.16
N SER A 111 9.48 2.06 8.94
CA SER A 111 9.76 2.95 7.80
C SER A 111 8.48 3.62 7.29
N ILE A 112 7.39 2.88 7.20
CA ILE A 112 6.12 3.39 6.66
C ILE A 112 5.45 4.34 7.66
N LEU A 113 5.46 4.04 8.97
CA LEU A 113 4.99 4.97 10.00
C LEU A 113 5.77 6.30 9.96
N GLU A 114 7.10 6.23 9.83
CA GLU A 114 7.94 7.42 9.69
C GLU A 114 7.63 8.19 8.40
N ALA A 115 7.33 7.48 7.31
CA ALA A 115 7.00 8.08 6.02
C ALA A 115 5.62 8.74 6.02
N GLU A 116 4.59 8.11 6.59
CA GLU A 116 3.26 8.70 6.78
C GLU A 116 3.37 10.01 7.56
N ARG A 117 4.14 10.04 8.66
CA ARG A 117 4.38 11.24 9.47
C ARG A 117 5.05 12.37 8.71
N ARG A 118 5.87 12.04 7.71
CA ARG A 118 6.57 13.01 6.85
C ARG A 118 5.82 13.35 5.56
N SER A 119 4.67 12.72 5.34
CA SER A 119 3.90 12.91 4.11
C SER A 119 3.26 14.30 4.06
N LEU A 120 2.86 14.71 2.86
CA LEU A 120 2.10 15.95 2.64
C LEU A 120 0.74 15.98 3.34
N ILE A 121 0.24 14.82 3.77
CA ILE A 121 -1.11 14.67 4.33
C ILE A 121 -1.08 14.30 5.81
N PHE A 122 0.08 14.41 6.47
CA PHE A 122 0.13 14.36 7.93
C PHE A 122 -0.23 15.73 8.50
N ALA A 123 -1.12 15.76 9.49
CA ALA A 123 -1.40 16.95 10.29
C ALA A 123 -1.41 16.55 11.77
N ASP A 124 -0.61 17.25 12.56
CA ASP A 124 -0.65 17.10 14.02
C ASP A 124 -1.77 17.97 14.60
N GLU A 125 -2.95 17.36 14.75
CA GLU A 125 -4.12 18.01 15.34
C GLU A 125 -3.86 18.53 16.77
N ARG A 126 -2.95 17.88 17.52
CA ARG A 126 -2.60 18.31 18.89
C ARG A 126 -1.86 19.65 18.89
N GLN A 127 -1.18 19.95 17.79
CA GLN A 127 -0.52 21.24 17.55
C GLN A 127 -1.42 22.25 16.82
N GLY A 128 -2.69 21.90 16.56
CA GLY A 128 -3.63 22.74 15.82
C GLY A 128 -3.35 22.82 14.32
N ASN A 129 -2.47 21.96 13.80
CA ASN A 129 -2.18 21.91 12.36
C ASN A 129 -3.38 21.33 11.61
N ARG A 130 -3.71 21.94 10.46
CA ARG A 130 -4.73 21.44 9.53
C ARG A 130 -4.10 21.08 8.20
N HIS A 131 -4.70 20.12 7.51
CA HIS A 131 -4.26 19.74 6.16
C HIS A 131 -4.38 20.92 5.19
N ASP A 132 -3.29 21.22 4.49
CA ASP A 132 -3.28 22.20 3.41
C ASP A 132 -3.47 21.49 2.06
N PHE A 133 -4.68 21.59 1.51
CA PHE A 133 -4.98 21.02 0.19
C PHE A 133 -4.29 21.75 -0.96
N ASN A 134 -3.72 22.94 -0.75
CA ASN A 134 -2.98 23.66 -1.79
C ASN A 134 -1.66 22.95 -2.09
N THR A 135 -0.98 22.40 -1.08
CA THR A 135 0.30 21.69 -1.26
C THR A 135 0.13 20.31 -1.88
N ALA A 136 -1.10 19.75 -1.85
CA ALA A 136 -1.43 18.44 -2.41
C ALA A 136 -2.37 18.53 -3.62
N SER A 137 -2.53 19.70 -4.25
CA SER A 137 -3.58 19.90 -5.26
C SER A 137 -3.43 19.01 -6.50
N GLY A 138 -2.20 18.65 -6.87
CA GLY A 138 -1.85 17.84 -8.03
C GLY A 138 -1.70 16.34 -7.77
N VAL A 139 -1.88 15.88 -6.53
CA VAL A 139 -1.75 14.46 -6.21
C VAL A 139 -2.98 13.69 -6.70
N TRP A 140 -2.79 12.45 -7.13
CA TRP A 140 -3.83 11.62 -7.72
C TRP A 140 -5.02 11.42 -6.78
N HIS A 141 -4.79 11.39 -5.46
CA HIS A 141 -5.87 11.29 -4.47
C HIS A 141 -6.87 12.45 -4.60
N ASN A 142 -6.38 13.69 -4.79
CA ASN A 142 -7.26 14.85 -4.98
C ASN A 142 -8.07 14.75 -6.28
N ILE A 143 -7.43 14.30 -7.35
CA ILE A 143 -8.04 14.16 -8.67
C ILE A 143 -9.08 13.04 -8.63
N PHE A 144 -8.75 11.91 -8.01
CA PHE A 144 -9.68 10.82 -7.73
C PHE A 144 -10.91 11.31 -6.96
N CYS A 145 -10.74 12.09 -5.88
CA CYS A 145 -11.89 12.63 -5.15
C CYS A 145 -12.77 13.54 -6.04
N LYS A 146 -12.16 14.36 -6.91
CA LYS A 146 -12.92 15.17 -7.89
C LYS A 146 -13.70 14.29 -8.88
N MET A 147 -13.08 13.23 -9.41
CA MET A 147 -13.74 12.27 -10.31
C MET A 147 -14.90 11.56 -9.61
N LEU A 148 -14.67 11.11 -8.38
CA LEU A 148 -15.63 10.40 -7.56
C LEU A 148 -16.86 11.27 -7.27
N THR A 149 -16.65 12.56 -6.98
CA THR A 149 -17.70 13.49 -6.55
C THR A 149 -18.29 14.36 -7.65
N GLU A 150 -17.83 14.24 -8.90
CA GLU A 150 -18.43 15.00 -9.99
C GLU A 150 -19.92 14.65 -10.13
N GLY A 151 -20.77 15.68 -9.98
CA GLY A 151 -22.24 15.57 -10.04
C GLY A 151 -22.90 15.02 -8.77
N ILE A 152 -22.14 14.69 -7.73
CA ILE A 152 -22.65 14.09 -6.49
C ILE A 152 -23.26 15.16 -5.58
N GLN A 153 -24.44 14.85 -5.04
CA GLN A 153 -25.08 15.63 -3.98
C GLN A 153 -24.88 14.93 -2.64
N ARG A 154 -25.07 15.66 -1.52
CA ARG A 154 -24.94 15.07 -0.18
C ARG A 154 -25.91 13.90 0.05
N SER A 155 -27.10 13.95 -0.51
CA SER A 155 -28.10 12.87 -0.42
C SER A 155 -27.66 11.57 -1.07
N THR A 156 -26.70 11.62 -2.01
CA THR A 156 -26.19 10.45 -2.74
C THR A 156 -24.85 9.94 -2.21
N LEU A 157 -24.33 10.52 -1.11
CA LEU A 157 -23.11 10.03 -0.45
C LEU A 157 -23.14 8.55 -0.05
N PRO A 158 -24.27 7.94 0.35
CA PRO A 158 -24.29 6.52 0.68
C PRO A 158 -23.88 5.58 -0.46
N SER A 159 -24.04 6.01 -1.73
CA SER A 159 -23.67 5.23 -2.92
C SER A 159 -22.34 5.67 -3.55
N LEU A 160 -21.53 6.46 -2.83
CA LEU A 160 -20.33 7.10 -3.37
C LEU A 160 -19.34 6.10 -3.98
N PHE A 161 -19.21 4.92 -3.36
CA PHE A 161 -18.22 3.90 -3.71
C PHE A 161 -18.78 2.67 -4.42
N GLU A 162 -20.06 2.67 -4.81
CA GLU A 162 -20.74 1.48 -5.36
C GLU A 162 -20.00 0.81 -6.54
N ASN A 163 -19.35 1.64 -7.37
CA ASN A 163 -18.62 1.21 -8.55
C ASN A 163 -17.09 1.26 -8.41
N VAL A 164 -16.57 1.48 -7.20
CA VAL A 164 -15.14 1.68 -6.98
C VAL A 164 -14.61 0.75 -5.91
N SER A 165 -13.51 0.08 -6.21
CA SER A 165 -12.75 -0.69 -5.22
C SER A 165 -11.25 -0.59 -5.48
N PHE A 166 -10.46 -0.93 -4.48
CA PHE A 166 -9.00 -0.86 -4.52
C PHE A 166 -8.35 -2.20 -4.18
N ILE A 167 -7.26 -2.49 -4.86
CA ILE A 167 -6.26 -3.48 -4.50
C ILE A 167 -4.96 -2.70 -4.30
N SER A 168 -4.59 -2.45 -3.04
CA SER A 168 -3.39 -1.70 -2.67
C SER A 168 -2.28 -2.65 -2.26
N PHE A 169 -1.18 -2.65 -2.99
CA PHE A 169 0.04 -3.36 -2.60
C PHE A 169 0.93 -2.51 -1.69
N ASN A 170 0.44 -1.35 -1.26
CA ASN A 170 1.16 -0.45 -0.37
C ASN A 170 0.84 -0.79 1.08
N TYR A 171 1.85 -0.64 1.93
CA TYR A 171 1.71 -0.83 3.37
C TYR A 171 1.12 0.38 4.10
N ASP A 172 1.12 1.54 3.43
CA ASP A 172 0.63 2.82 3.96
C ASP A 172 -0.90 2.95 3.88
N ARG A 173 -1.43 3.89 4.64
CA ARG A 173 -2.88 4.13 4.79
C ARG A 173 -3.31 5.43 4.12
N CYS A 174 -2.57 5.86 3.09
CA CYS A 174 -2.76 7.17 2.49
C CYS A 174 -4.12 7.31 1.81
N ILE A 175 -4.63 6.25 1.19
CA ILE A 175 -5.93 6.27 0.49
C ILE A 175 -7.05 6.57 1.49
N GLU A 176 -7.09 5.81 2.57
CA GLU A 176 -8.09 5.90 3.63
C GLU A 176 -8.02 7.25 4.33
N GLN A 177 -6.83 7.65 4.75
CA GLN A 177 -6.62 8.93 5.42
C GLN A 177 -7.00 10.09 4.53
N TYR A 178 -6.56 10.10 3.26
CA TYR A 178 -6.83 11.19 2.34
C TYR A 178 -8.33 11.34 2.04
N LEU A 179 -9.04 10.23 1.84
CA LEU A 179 -10.47 10.26 1.55
C LEU A 179 -11.26 10.84 2.73
N ALA A 180 -10.93 10.44 3.97
CA ALA A 180 -11.60 10.94 5.16
C ALA A 180 -11.44 12.46 5.29
N ILE A 181 -10.19 12.95 5.26
CA ILE A 181 -9.90 14.39 5.39
C ILE A 181 -10.51 15.21 4.24
N TRP A 182 -10.57 14.63 3.04
CA TRP A 182 -11.14 15.28 1.87
C TRP A 182 -12.65 15.42 2.01
N LEU A 183 -13.35 14.37 2.45
CA LEU A 183 -14.80 14.41 2.69
C LEU A 183 -15.15 15.38 3.82
N GLU A 184 -14.39 15.38 4.90
CA GLU A 184 -14.54 16.36 5.99
C GLU A 184 -14.43 17.79 5.49
N ASN A 185 -13.40 18.10 4.70
CA ASN A 185 -13.15 19.46 4.24
C ASN A 185 -14.11 19.89 3.11
N TYR A 186 -14.18 19.13 2.03
CA TYR A 186 -14.90 19.52 0.81
C TYR A 186 -16.41 19.32 0.94
N MET A 187 -16.84 18.18 1.49
CA MET A 187 -18.27 17.90 1.69
C MET A 187 -18.79 18.52 3.00
N ARG A 188 -17.91 19.08 3.85
CA ARG A 188 -18.20 19.65 5.17
C ARG A 188 -18.96 18.68 6.07
N LEU A 189 -18.50 17.43 6.10
CA LEU A 189 -19.06 16.39 6.96
C LEU A 189 -18.38 16.39 8.33
N PRO A 190 -19.09 16.01 9.39
CA PRO A 190 -18.46 15.60 10.65
C PRO A 190 -17.46 14.46 10.43
N ALA A 191 -16.36 14.45 11.20
CA ALA A 191 -15.28 13.47 11.05
C ALA A 191 -15.76 12.01 11.12
N ASN A 192 -16.64 11.71 12.09
CA ASN A 192 -17.22 10.37 12.23
C ASN A 192 -18.07 9.95 11.02
N GLU A 193 -18.78 10.88 10.38
CA GLU A 193 -19.57 10.60 9.17
C GLU A 193 -18.67 10.35 7.96
N ALA A 194 -17.65 11.19 7.76
CA ALA A 194 -16.65 11.00 6.71
C ALA A 194 -15.93 9.65 6.84
N GLN A 195 -15.47 9.32 8.05
CA GLN A 195 -14.82 8.05 8.36
C GLN A 195 -15.77 6.86 8.15
N SER A 196 -17.04 6.98 8.52
CA SER A 196 -18.04 5.93 8.26
C SER A 196 -18.23 5.71 6.77
N ILE A 197 -18.29 6.77 5.95
CA ILE A 197 -18.41 6.65 4.50
C ILE A 197 -17.18 5.95 3.91
N VAL A 198 -15.96 6.32 4.32
CA VAL A 198 -14.73 5.67 3.84
C VAL A 198 -14.66 4.20 4.26
N ASN A 199 -15.20 3.82 5.41
CA ASN A 199 -15.27 2.41 5.82
C ASN A 199 -16.13 1.53 4.90
N GLU A 200 -17.05 2.11 4.12
CA GLU A 200 -17.82 1.38 3.10
C GLU A 200 -17.00 1.09 1.82
N LEU A 201 -15.87 1.78 1.62
CA LEU A 201 -15.00 1.54 0.48
C LEU A 201 -14.27 0.20 0.63
N THR A 202 -14.40 -0.64 -0.39
CA THR A 202 -13.64 -1.89 -0.45
C THR A 202 -12.19 -1.63 -0.85
N ILE A 203 -11.26 -1.79 0.10
CA ILE A 203 -9.82 -1.74 -0.12
C ILE A 203 -9.20 -3.06 0.34
N VAL A 204 -8.61 -3.79 -0.59
CA VAL A 204 -7.90 -5.03 -0.32
C VAL A 204 -6.40 -4.76 -0.27
N HIS A 205 -5.77 -5.16 0.84
CA HIS A 205 -4.32 -5.04 1.06
C HIS A 205 -3.67 -6.43 1.05
N PRO A 206 -3.12 -6.92 -0.09
CA PRO A 206 -2.66 -8.30 -0.22
C PRO A 206 -1.48 -8.64 0.69
N TYR A 207 -0.66 -7.66 1.05
CA TYR A 207 0.43 -7.86 2.01
C TYR A 207 0.10 -7.28 3.39
N GLY A 208 -1.17 -7.01 3.65
CA GLY A 208 -1.61 -6.27 4.81
C GLY A 208 -1.10 -4.82 4.79
N GLN A 209 -1.23 -4.15 5.93
CA GLN A 209 -0.88 -2.75 6.13
C GLN A 209 -0.35 -2.56 7.54
N ILE A 210 0.22 -1.40 7.86
CA ILE A 210 0.80 -1.08 9.18
C ILE A 210 -0.26 -0.85 10.29
N GLY A 211 -1.31 -1.67 10.31
CA GLY A 211 -2.43 -1.59 11.24
C GLY A 211 -3.58 -0.71 10.72
N LYS A 212 -4.73 -0.80 11.37
CA LYS A 212 -5.91 0.03 11.05
C LYS A 212 -5.81 1.41 11.69
N LEU A 213 -6.37 2.44 11.05
CA LEU A 213 -6.54 3.76 11.64
C LEU A 213 -7.50 3.70 12.83
N GLY A 214 -7.41 4.68 13.73
CA GLY A 214 -8.24 4.80 14.95
C GLY A 214 -9.74 4.56 14.76
N TRP A 215 -10.24 4.95 13.59
CA TRP A 215 -11.66 4.91 13.23
C TRP A 215 -12.06 3.68 12.39
N GLN A 216 -11.10 2.85 11.99
CA GLN A 216 -11.35 1.63 11.21
C GLN A 216 -11.57 0.44 12.14
N THR A 217 -12.84 0.16 12.46
CA THR A 217 -13.34 -0.98 13.27
C THR A 217 -12.82 -1.06 14.73
N MET A 218 -13.74 -1.22 15.68
CA MET A 218 -13.39 -1.51 17.09
C MET A 218 -12.83 -2.94 17.23
N GLY A 219 -11.62 -3.09 17.76
CA GLY A 219 -11.12 -4.40 18.24
C GLY A 219 -9.66 -4.75 17.95
N MET A 220 -8.96 -4.00 17.10
CA MET A 220 -7.50 -4.13 16.90
C MET A 220 -6.77 -2.95 17.54
N VAL A 221 -5.48 -3.12 17.81
CA VAL A 221 -4.60 -2.01 18.18
C VAL A 221 -4.63 -1.00 17.05
N SER A 222 -5.19 0.17 17.33
CA SER A 222 -5.27 1.25 16.36
C SER A 222 -4.10 2.20 16.56
N VAL A 223 -3.50 2.60 15.44
CA VAL A 223 -2.39 3.55 15.42
C VAL A 223 -2.81 4.72 14.55
N GLY A 224 -2.68 5.94 15.07
CA GLY A 224 -2.97 7.14 14.30
C GLY A 224 -2.11 7.21 13.02
N TYR A 225 -2.61 7.93 12.02
CA TYR A 225 -1.85 8.15 10.78
C TYR A 225 -0.54 8.89 11.11
N GLY A 226 0.61 8.32 10.76
CA GLY A 226 1.92 8.89 11.11
C GLY A 226 2.23 9.03 12.61
N GLU A 227 1.50 8.33 13.48
CA GLU A 227 1.74 8.40 14.93
C GLU A 227 3.07 7.74 15.33
N ASN A 228 3.76 8.32 16.31
CA ASN A 228 4.92 7.69 16.94
C ASN A 228 4.45 6.54 17.82
N VAL A 229 4.63 5.31 17.34
CA VAL A 229 4.32 4.12 18.12
C VAL A 229 5.38 3.86 19.18
N GLN A 230 4.93 3.41 20.36
CA GLN A 230 5.84 2.85 21.35
C GLN A 230 6.42 1.52 20.84
N PRO A 231 7.63 1.13 21.27
CA PRO A 231 8.24 -0.14 20.84
C PRO A 231 7.37 -1.39 21.09
N THR A 232 6.52 -1.36 22.11
CA THR A 232 5.53 -2.43 22.39
C THR A 232 4.52 -2.59 21.25
N SER A 233 4.03 -1.47 20.71
CA SER A 233 3.02 -1.44 19.65
C SER A 233 3.61 -1.70 18.27
N LEU A 234 4.92 -1.56 18.09
CA LEU A 234 5.59 -1.82 16.80
C LEU A 234 5.46 -3.29 16.36
N PHE A 235 5.43 -4.27 17.28
CA PHE A 235 5.15 -5.66 16.89
C PHE A 235 3.73 -5.86 16.43
N GLU A 236 2.78 -5.26 17.14
CA GLU A 236 1.37 -5.40 16.82
C GLU A 236 1.13 -4.83 15.42
N VAL A 237 1.71 -3.67 15.13
CA VAL A 237 1.75 -3.08 13.78
C VAL A 237 2.38 -4.04 12.77
N ALA A 238 3.59 -4.54 13.05
CA ALA A 238 4.33 -5.41 12.13
C ALA A 238 3.63 -6.77 11.90
N SER A 239 2.85 -7.25 12.87
CA SER A 239 2.08 -8.50 12.75
C SER A 239 0.93 -8.43 11.74
N ASN A 240 0.50 -7.21 11.39
CA ASN A 240 -0.49 -6.98 10.33
C ASN A 240 0.11 -7.05 8.92
N ILE A 241 1.45 -7.10 8.80
CA ILE A 241 2.13 -7.27 7.52
C ILE A 241 2.20 -8.77 7.20
N ARG A 242 1.83 -9.12 5.97
CA ARG A 242 1.88 -10.47 5.42
C ARG A 242 2.93 -10.54 4.32
N THR A 243 3.72 -11.60 4.35
CA THR A 243 4.59 -11.99 3.24
C THR A 243 3.77 -12.65 2.14
N PHE A 244 4.34 -12.75 0.94
CA PHE A 244 3.71 -13.46 -0.16
C PHE A 244 3.37 -14.91 0.18
N THR A 245 4.27 -15.63 0.86
CA THR A 245 4.05 -17.03 1.23
C THR A 245 2.86 -17.17 2.18
N GLU A 246 2.77 -16.33 3.22
CA GLU A 246 1.63 -16.29 4.14
C GLU A 246 0.30 -15.95 3.44
N GLN A 247 0.36 -15.30 2.27
CA GLN A 247 -0.81 -14.92 1.50
C GLN A 247 -1.30 -16.03 0.58
N VAL A 248 -0.39 -16.80 -0.01
CA VAL A 248 -0.74 -17.96 -0.84
C VAL A 248 -1.34 -19.10 0.01
N GLU A 249 -0.94 -19.20 1.28
CA GLU A 249 -1.53 -20.17 2.21
C GLU A 249 -2.98 -19.81 2.63
N ASP A 250 -3.40 -18.56 2.45
CA ASP A 250 -4.74 -18.06 2.78
C ASP A 250 -5.42 -17.51 1.51
N GLU A 251 -6.13 -18.39 0.81
CA GLU A 251 -6.78 -18.06 -0.47
C GLU A 251 -7.90 -17.01 -0.35
N THR A 252 -8.37 -16.65 0.86
CA THR A 252 -9.51 -15.72 1.01
C THR A 252 -9.26 -14.36 0.37
N VAL A 253 -8.05 -13.80 0.54
CA VAL A 253 -7.71 -12.49 0.01
C VAL A 253 -7.36 -12.54 -1.49
N PRO A 254 -6.52 -13.48 -1.98
CA PRO A 254 -6.35 -13.69 -3.41
C PRO A 254 -7.68 -13.93 -4.16
N GLU A 255 -8.59 -14.74 -3.62
CA GLU A 255 -9.92 -14.97 -4.21
C GLU A 255 -10.73 -13.67 -4.30
N LEU A 256 -10.74 -12.85 -3.24
CA LEU A 256 -11.41 -11.55 -3.26
C LEU A 256 -10.80 -10.62 -4.32
N MET A 257 -9.47 -10.55 -4.41
CA MET A 257 -8.78 -9.74 -5.44
C MET A 257 -9.18 -10.20 -6.85
N ARG A 258 -9.10 -11.50 -7.12
CA ARG A 258 -9.47 -12.09 -8.40
C ARG A 258 -10.93 -11.81 -8.72
N ARG A 259 -11.84 -11.92 -7.74
CA ARG A 259 -13.26 -11.59 -7.91
C ARG A 259 -13.49 -10.12 -8.27
N LEU A 260 -12.86 -9.19 -7.55
CA LEU A 260 -12.95 -7.76 -7.86
C LEU A 260 -12.51 -7.50 -9.31
N ILE A 261 -11.37 -8.06 -9.72
CA ILE A 261 -10.87 -7.93 -11.09
C ILE A 261 -11.81 -8.60 -12.09
N THR A 262 -12.34 -9.79 -11.80
CA THR A 262 -13.29 -10.52 -12.65
C THR A 262 -14.54 -9.70 -12.90
N ASP A 263 -15.13 -9.09 -11.86
CA ASP A 263 -16.38 -8.34 -11.95
C ASP A 263 -16.21 -6.94 -12.59
N ALA A 264 -14.98 -6.41 -12.61
CA ALA A 264 -14.69 -5.08 -13.12
C ALA A 264 -14.72 -5.00 -14.66
N GLU A 265 -15.27 -3.90 -15.17
CA GLU A 265 -15.17 -3.48 -16.57
C GLU A 265 -13.89 -2.68 -16.82
N GLN A 266 -13.41 -1.96 -15.80
CA GLN A 266 -12.20 -1.14 -15.84
C GLN A 266 -11.23 -1.55 -14.74
N VAL A 267 -9.96 -1.72 -15.12
CA VAL A 267 -8.87 -1.93 -14.15
C VAL A 267 -7.80 -0.87 -14.39
N ILE A 268 -7.49 -0.10 -13.35
CA ILE A 268 -6.60 1.07 -13.43
C ILE A 268 -5.37 0.82 -12.55
N TYR A 269 -4.19 0.71 -13.16
CA TYR A 269 -2.92 0.51 -12.46
C TYR A 269 -2.24 1.85 -12.17
N LEU A 270 -2.10 2.22 -10.90
CA LEU A 270 -1.47 3.48 -10.48
C LEU A 270 -0.16 3.21 -9.74
N GLY A 271 0.95 3.71 -10.27
CA GLY A 271 2.28 3.62 -9.65
C GLY A 271 2.74 2.17 -9.40
N PHE A 272 2.26 1.23 -10.21
CA PHE A 272 2.43 -0.20 -10.01
C PHE A 272 3.63 -0.73 -10.81
N SER A 273 4.41 -1.62 -10.20
CA SER A 273 5.67 -2.13 -10.79
C SER A 273 5.50 -3.36 -11.68
N PHE A 274 4.30 -3.96 -11.73
CA PHE A 274 4.02 -5.20 -12.46
C PHE A 274 4.95 -6.37 -12.08
N GLY A 275 5.38 -6.42 -10.82
CA GLY A 275 6.19 -7.52 -10.29
C GLY A 275 5.47 -8.87 -10.45
N ALA A 276 6.20 -9.91 -10.88
CA ALA A 276 5.63 -11.21 -11.25
C ALA A 276 4.80 -11.85 -10.13
N MET A 277 5.30 -11.80 -8.88
CA MET A 277 4.58 -12.32 -7.71
C MET A 277 3.24 -11.60 -7.50
N ASN A 278 3.21 -10.28 -7.61
CA ASN A 278 1.97 -9.51 -7.44
C ASN A 278 0.97 -9.82 -8.57
N MET A 279 1.46 -9.97 -9.80
CA MET A 279 0.64 -10.33 -10.95
C MET A 279 0.02 -11.72 -10.81
N GLU A 280 0.75 -12.67 -10.24
CA GLU A 280 0.28 -14.03 -9.99
C GLU A 280 -0.93 -14.07 -9.05
N LEU A 281 -0.94 -13.25 -7.99
CA LEU A 281 -2.08 -13.14 -7.07
C LEU A 281 -3.36 -12.67 -7.76
N MET A 282 -3.24 -11.89 -8.83
CA MET A 282 -4.35 -11.23 -9.53
C MET A 282 -4.85 -12.01 -10.75
N LYS A 283 -4.27 -13.17 -11.05
CA LYS A 283 -4.65 -13.95 -12.23
C LYS A 283 -6.09 -14.46 -12.11
N ILE A 284 -6.93 -14.05 -13.05
CA ILE A 284 -8.34 -14.45 -13.08
C ILE A 284 -8.51 -15.82 -13.74
N SER A 285 -9.45 -16.60 -13.22
CA SER A 285 -9.83 -17.92 -13.75
C SER A 285 -11.32 -18.01 -14.12
N GLU A 286 -12.09 -16.95 -13.86
CA GLU A 286 -13.53 -16.90 -14.06
C GLU A 286 -13.91 -15.87 -15.12
N MET A 287 -15.00 -16.15 -15.84
CA MET A 287 -15.52 -15.26 -16.87
C MET A 287 -16.13 -14.02 -16.23
N GLY A 288 -15.84 -12.86 -16.80
CA GLY A 288 -16.45 -11.57 -16.46
C GLY A 288 -16.67 -10.71 -17.71
N PRO A 289 -17.07 -9.44 -17.56
CA PRO A 289 -17.19 -8.53 -18.68
C PRO A 289 -15.82 -8.27 -19.37
N PRO A 290 -15.82 -7.82 -20.64
CA PRO A 290 -14.62 -7.33 -21.29
C PRO A 290 -13.98 -6.19 -20.51
N LYS A 291 -12.65 -6.22 -20.40
CA LYS A 291 -11.87 -5.33 -19.53
C LYS A 291 -11.15 -4.28 -20.36
N LYS A 292 -11.26 -3.02 -19.93
CA LYS A 292 -10.39 -1.93 -20.36
C LYS A 292 -9.34 -1.70 -19.29
N LEU A 293 -8.07 -1.78 -19.67
CA LEU A 293 -6.96 -1.51 -18.76
C LEU A 293 -6.47 -0.09 -18.97
N TYR A 294 -6.18 0.58 -17.88
CA TYR A 294 -5.48 1.85 -17.89
C TYR A 294 -4.32 1.77 -16.90
N GLY A 295 -3.27 2.56 -17.10
CA GLY A 295 -2.31 2.73 -16.03
C GLY A 295 -1.11 3.59 -16.34
N THR A 296 -0.34 3.84 -15.29
CA THR A 296 0.94 4.55 -15.38
C THR A 296 2.07 3.57 -15.67
N ALA A 297 3.00 3.97 -16.52
CA ALA A 297 4.23 3.28 -16.87
C ALA A 297 5.46 4.18 -16.67
N HIS A 298 5.40 5.11 -15.71
CA HIS A 298 6.50 6.02 -15.41
C HIS A 298 7.78 5.26 -15.08
N GLY A 299 8.87 5.59 -15.77
CA GLY A 299 10.17 4.92 -15.61
C GLY A 299 10.26 3.51 -16.21
N ILE A 300 9.20 3.00 -16.85
CA ILE A 300 9.21 1.71 -17.56
C ILE A 300 9.59 1.95 -19.02
N SER A 301 10.61 1.26 -19.51
CA SER A 301 11.01 1.35 -20.92
C SER A 301 9.92 0.78 -21.83
N ARG A 302 9.84 1.24 -23.07
CA ARG A 302 8.88 0.73 -24.05
C ARG A 302 8.97 -0.79 -24.24
N ALA A 303 10.19 -1.34 -24.31
CA ALA A 303 10.41 -2.79 -24.44
C ALA A 303 9.84 -3.56 -23.24
N ASN A 304 10.05 -3.06 -22.02
CA ASN A 304 9.47 -3.69 -20.82
C ASN A 304 7.94 -3.56 -20.82
N LEU A 305 7.40 -2.42 -21.24
CA LEU A 305 5.95 -2.21 -21.33
C LEU A 305 5.28 -3.15 -22.35
N GLU A 306 5.93 -3.41 -23.49
CA GLU A 306 5.46 -4.38 -24.49
C GLU A 306 5.38 -5.80 -23.88
N VAL A 307 6.37 -6.22 -23.11
CA VAL A 307 6.34 -7.51 -22.40
C VAL A 307 5.25 -7.54 -21.33
N ILE A 308 5.13 -6.48 -20.53
CA ILE A 308 4.10 -6.36 -19.48
C ILE A 308 2.69 -6.45 -20.07
N THR A 309 2.41 -5.72 -21.15
CA THR A 309 1.09 -5.73 -21.79
C THR A 309 0.77 -7.09 -22.42
N GLN A 310 1.76 -7.80 -22.98
CA GLN A 310 1.59 -9.18 -23.43
C GLN A 310 1.25 -10.14 -22.28
N HIS A 311 1.92 -10.00 -21.14
CA HIS A 311 1.61 -10.79 -19.94
C HIS A 311 0.21 -10.50 -19.41
N LEU A 312 -0.17 -9.22 -19.29
CA LEU A 312 -1.53 -8.82 -18.91
C LEU A 312 -2.59 -9.41 -19.85
N ALA A 313 -2.36 -9.35 -21.17
CA ALA A 313 -3.25 -9.94 -22.16
C ALA A 313 -3.37 -11.46 -22.03
N ARG A 314 -2.30 -12.14 -21.61
CA ARG A 314 -2.32 -13.59 -21.33
C ARG A 314 -3.07 -13.91 -20.03
N ASP A 315 -2.86 -13.11 -19.00
CA ASP A 315 -3.40 -13.36 -17.67
C ASP A 315 -4.89 -12.96 -17.58
N MET A 316 -5.36 -12.08 -18.48
CA MET A 316 -6.78 -11.74 -18.69
C MET A 316 -7.45 -12.67 -19.72
N LYS A 317 -7.22 -13.98 -19.61
CA LYS A 317 -7.86 -15.03 -20.43
C LYS A 317 -8.49 -16.10 -19.56
N VAL A 318 -9.66 -16.57 -19.97
CA VAL A 318 -10.33 -17.72 -19.36
C VAL A 318 -10.49 -18.79 -20.44
N GLY A 319 -9.76 -19.89 -20.28
CA GLY A 319 -9.61 -20.89 -21.34
C GLY A 319 -8.99 -20.28 -22.61
N LYS A 320 -9.75 -20.22 -23.70
CA LYS A 320 -9.33 -19.61 -24.98
C LYS A 320 -9.90 -18.20 -25.20
N THR A 321 -10.75 -17.71 -24.30
CA THR A 321 -11.47 -16.45 -24.49
C THR A 321 -10.67 -15.29 -23.90
N PRO A 322 -10.24 -14.30 -24.72
CA PRO A 322 -9.65 -13.08 -24.21
C PRO A 322 -10.73 -12.19 -23.57
N LEU A 323 -10.47 -11.72 -22.35
CA LEU A 323 -11.30 -10.71 -21.69
C LEU A 323 -10.75 -9.30 -21.88
N LEU A 324 -9.47 -9.15 -22.21
CA LEU A 324 -8.87 -7.84 -22.50
C LEU A 324 -9.41 -7.26 -23.81
N HIS A 325 -10.16 -6.16 -23.71
CA HIS A 325 -10.70 -5.43 -24.86
C HIS A 325 -9.72 -4.38 -25.39
N SER A 326 -9.18 -3.54 -24.50
CA SER A 326 -8.19 -2.52 -24.83
C SER A 326 -7.33 -2.18 -23.62
N HIS A 327 -6.16 -1.61 -23.86
CA HIS A 327 -5.27 -1.13 -22.81
C HIS A 327 -4.62 0.21 -23.17
N PHE A 328 -4.47 1.10 -22.18
CA PHE A 328 -3.84 2.41 -22.33
C PHE A 328 -2.84 2.62 -21.19
N PHE A 329 -1.55 2.64 -21.52
CA PHE A 329 -0.48 2.85 -20.54
C PHE A 329 0.33 4.08 -20.90
N GLU A 330 0.45 5.01 -19.95
CA GLU A 330 1.10 6.29 -20.15
C GLU A 330 2.37 6.41 -19.33
N ALA A 331 3.44 6.95 -19.92
CA ALA A 331 4.69 7.23 -19.23
C ALA A 331 4.60 8.50 -18.34
N SER A 332 3.56 8.59 -17.51
CA SER A 332 3.22 9.75 -16.68
C SER A 332 3.07 9.38 -15.21
N THR A 333 3.01 10.40 -14.34
CA THR A 333 2.65 10.20 -12.93
C THR A 333 1.16 9.85 -12.79
N CYS A 334 0.75 9.41 -11.60
CA CYS A 334 -0.63 9.00 -11.31
C CYS A 334 -1.59 10.18 -11.44
N GLY A 335 -1.23 11.33 -10.89
CA GLY A 335 -2.05 12.54 -10.96
C GLY A 335 -2.25 13.00 -12.40
N THR A 336 -1.18 13.07 -13.20
CA THR A 336 -1.29 13.43 -14.62
C THR A 336 -2.19 12.46 -15.37
N MET A 337 -2.01 11.16 -15.18
CA MET A 337 -2.82 10.14 -15.87
C MET A 337 -4.30 10.26 -15.54
N LEU A 338 -4.68 10.38 -14.25
CA LEU A 338 -6.09 10.54 -13.87
C LEU A 338 -6.68 11.85 -14.39
N ASN A 339 -5.90 12.92 -14.44
CA ASN A 339 -6.37 14.20 -14.98
C ASN A 339 -6.62 14.12 -16.49
N ASP A 340 -5.69 13.53 -17.24
CA ASP A 340 -5.78 13.44 -18.71
C ASP A 340 -6.90 12.49 -19.16
N TYR A 341 -7.14 11.44 -18.36
CA TYR A 341 -8.18 10.44 -18.62
C TYR A 341 -9.47 10.69 -17.82
N PHE A 342 -9.61 11.86 -17.17
CA PHE A 342 -10.72 12.14 -16.24
C PHE A 342 -12.07 11.73 -16.83
N ARG A 343 -12.41 12.26 -18.01
CA ARG A 343 -13.68 11.97 -18.71
C ARG A 343 -13.77 10.52 -19.15
N VAL A 344 -12.69 9.97 -19.72
CA VAL A 344 -12.64 8.59 -20.23
C VAL A 344 -12.87 7.55 -19.13
N LEU A 345 -12.46 7.85 -17.90
CA LEU A 345 -12.59 6.96 -16.76
C LEU A 345 -13.92 7.13 -16.02
N THR A 346 -14.54 8.31 -16.08
CA THR A 346 -15.83 8.57 -15.43
C THR A 346 -17.03 8.28 -16.33
N ASP A 347 -16.88 8.38 -17.65
CA ASP A 347 -17.90 7.99 -18.64
C ASP A 347 -18.00 6.47 -18.74
#